data_AF-A0A1S8TJ61-F1
#
_entry.id   AF-A0A1S8TJ61-F1
#
_cell.length_a   1.000
_cell.length_b   1.000
_cell.length_c   1.000
_cell.angle_alpha   90.00
_cell.angle_beta   90.00
_cell.angle_gamma   90.00
#
_symmetry.space_group_name_H-M   'P 1'
#
loop_
_entity.id
_entity.type
_entity.pdbx_description
1 polymer ?
#
loop_
_entity_poly.entity_id
_entity_poly.type
_entity_poly.pdbx_seq_one_letter_code
_entity_poly.pdbx_strand_id
1 'polypeptide(L)'
;MNTTKIKELTDVLEKLNQGGVTEDLRKEALDIVSDINPIELSIAEQNLIEKGMNPQDLRHLCDIHMEVLKGELDKIKTKIGPGHVVDTFIAEHEKILGFLTELEEINFKIQKSESYESSIKEFEELKIVIDNILDAEKHHLREEQVLFSEMEDRKITGPTRIMRMEHDDLRAKKKFLKQIAEKASELNFKEVKEKVDDTAKYIVFNLRDHIFKENYILYPTAIEAIKDNEIWNDMKRRCDEIGYCGFTPEI
;
A
#
# COMPACT_ATOMS: atom_id res chain seq x y z
N MET A 1 2.11 18.90 14.40
CA MET A 1 2.81 18.70 13.11
C MET A 1 3.98 19.66 13.08
N ASN A 2 5.19 19.14 12.95
CA ASN A 2 6.40 19.94 12.86
C ASN A 2 6.71 20.25 11.39
N THR A 3 6.26 21.41 10.90
CA THR A 3 6.42 21.83 9.50
C THR A 3 7.87 21.97 9.06
N THR A 4 8.79 22.23 10.00
CA THR A 4 10.24 22.30 9.72
C THR A 4 10.79 20.92 9.39
N LYS A 5 10.45 19.91 10.20
CA LYS A 5 10.85 18.52 9.97
C LYS A 5 10.32 17.94 8.66
N ILE A 6 9.04 18.21 8.34
CA ILE A 6 8.45 17.80 7.05
C ILE A 6 9.25 18.37 5.88
N LYS A 7 9.67 19.63 5.97
CA LYS A 7 10.47 20.30 4.93
C LYS A 7 11.88 19.71 4.84
N GLU A 8 12.57 19.52 5.96
CA GLU A 8 13.90 18.92 6.01
C GLU A 8 13.90 17.51 5.42
N LEU A 9 12.89 16.71 5.78
CA LEU A 9 12.69 15.39 5.20
C LEU A 9 12.45 15.51 3.69
N THR A 10 11.50 16.34 3.25
CA THR A 10 11.23 16.57 1.81
C THR A 10 12.53 16.90 1.04
N ASP A 11 13.38 17.76 1.58
CA ASP A 11 14.64 18.17 0.95
C ASP A 11 15.66 17.02 0.90
N VAL A 12 15.76 16.17 1.92
CA VAL A 12 16.63 14.98 1.92
C VAL A 12 16.12 13.90 0.96
N LEU A 13 14.82 13.67 0.92
CA LEU A 13 14.19 12.72 0.00
C LEU A 13 14.42 13.16 -1.47
N GLU A 14 14.39 14.47 -1.74
CA GLU A 14 14.70 15.02 -3.07
C GLU A 14 16.16 14.78 -3.47
N LYS A 15 17.11 14.95 -2.54
CA LYS A 15 18.54 14.65 -2.78
C LYS A 15 18.81 13.17 -3.04
N LEU A 16 18.17 12.28 -2.26
CA LEU A 16 18.28 10.83 -2.44
C LEU A 16 17.86 10.41 -3.85
N ASN A 17 16.81 11.04 -4.38
CA ASN A 17 16.31 10.73 -5.69
C ASN A 17 17.20 11.29 -6.83
N GLN A 18 17.71 12.51 -6.68
CA GLN A 18 18.52 13.17 -7.73
C GLN A 18 19.98 12.70 -7.80
N GLY A 19 20.59 12.34 -6.66
CA GLY A 19 22.02 12.07 -6.52
C GLY A 19 22.41 10.59 -6.38
N GLY A 20 21.43 9.69 -6.24
CA GLY A 20 21.65 8.30 -5.85
C GLY A 20 21.88 8.13 -4.34
N VAL A 21 21.67 6.91 -3.85
CA VAL A 21 21.80 6.58 -2.41
C VAL A 21 23.27 6.45 -2.04
N THR A 22 23.83 7.47 -1.38
CA THR A 22 25.13 7.35 -0.67
C THR A 22 24.89 6.91 0.76
N GLU A 23 25.87 6.27 1.39
CA GLU A 23 25.79 5.90 2.81
C GLU A 23 25.54 7.11 3.72
N ASP A 24 26.13 8.27 3.40
CA ASP A 24 25.93 9.50 4.18
C ASP A 24 24.51 10.05 4.04
N LEU A 25 23.94 10.05 2.82
CA LEU A 25 22.54 10.46 2.58
C LEU A 25 21.56 9.46 3.19
N ARG A 26 21.87 8.16 3.13
CA ARG A 26 21.08 7.12 3.79
C ARG A 26 21.05 7.36 5.30
N LYS A 27 22.20 7.65 5.90
CA LYS A 27 22.30 7.93 7.34
C LYS A 27 21.59 9.22 7.74
N GLU A 28 21.71 10.30 6.95
CA GLU A 28 20.97 11.55 7.16
C GLU A 28 19.46 11.32 7.11
N ALA A 29 18.98 10.54 6.13
CA ALA A 29 17.58 10.16 6.03
C ALA A 29 17.13 9.29 7.21
N LEU A 30 17.94 8.30 7.62
CA LEU A 30 17.64 7.46 8.79
C LEU A 30 17.52 8.30 10.06
N ASP A 31 18.44 9.23 10.32
CA ASP A 31 18.41 10.08 11.52
C ASP A 31 17.17 10.99 11.56
N ILE A 32 16.76 11.54 10.41
CA ILE A 32 15.56 12.36 10.29
C ILE A 32 14.29 11.51 10.45
N VAL A 33 14.20 10.38 9.76
CA VAL A 33 13.04 9.47 9.81
C VAL A 33 12.88 8.84 11.19
N SER A 34 13.97 8.57 11.91
CA SER A 34 13.95 8.04 13.29
C SER A 34 13.25 8.96 14.28
N ASP A 35 13.22 10.26 14.00
CA ASP A 35 12.67 11.30 14.88
C ASP A 35 11.45 12.00 14.26
N ILE A 36 10.95 11.49 13.14
CA ILE A 36 9.74 11.95 12.46
C ILE A 36 8.62 10.95 12.73
N ASN A 37 7.44 11.46 13.10
CA ASN A 37 6.30 10.56 13.22
C ASN A 37 5.87 10.10 11.82
N PRO A 38 5.29 8.91 11.67
CA PRO A 38 5.12 8.39 10.33
C PRO A 38 4.03 9.13 9.51
N ILE A 39 3.14 9.91 10.14
CA ILE A 39 2.22 10.81 9.42
C ILE A 39 3.00 11.95 8.72
N GLU A 40 4.01 12.50 9.39
CA GLU A 40 4.88 13.54 8.83
C GLU A 40 5.70 13.00 7.63
N LEU A 41 6.06 11.71 7.65
CA LEU A 41 6.69 11.01 6.54
C LEU A 41 5.77 10.93 5.31
N SER A 42 4.55 10.44 5.48
CA SER A 42 3.55 10.34 4.41
C SER A 42 3.23 11.71 3.79
N ILE A 43 3.16 12.77 4.60
CA ILE A 43 2.97 14.14 4.09
C ILE A 43 4.18 14.59 3.26
N ALA A 44 5.41 14.27 3.66
CA ALA A 44 6.60 14.63 2.92
C ALA A 44 6.66 13.93 1.54
N GLU A 45 6.31 12.66 1.47
CA GLU A 45 6.21 11.92 0.19
C GLU A 45 5.16 12.53 -0.74
N GLN A 46 3.97 12.84 -0.20
CA GLN A 46 2.91 13.47 -0.98
C GLN A 46 3.34 14.82 -1.56
N ASN A 47 4.05 15.64 -0.77
CA ASN A 47 4.59 16.91 -1.24
C ASN A 47 5.57 16.73 -2.41
N LEU A 48 6.33 15.63 -2.45
CA LEU A 48 7.26 15.34 -3.57
C LEU A 48 6.50 14.96 -4.84
N ILE A 49 5.46 14.14 -4.71
CA ILE A 49 4.59 13.77 -5.84
C ILE A 49 3.93 15.03 -6.41
N GLU A 50 3.41 15.92 -5.56
CA GLU A 50 2.81 17.19 -5.97
C GLU A 50 3.81 18.13 -6.67
N LYS A 51 5.10 18.07 -6.30
CA LYS A 51 6.19 18.78 -6.97
C LYS A 51 6.59 18.17 -8.32
N GLY A 52 5.94 17.09 -8.76
CA GLY A 52 6.17 16.43 -10.04
C GLY A 52 7.18 15.29 -9.99
N MET A 53 7.55 14.81 -8.80
CA MET A 53 8.35 13.59 -8.68
C MET A 53 7.52 12.38 -9.13
N ASN A 54 8.12 11.48 -9.92
CA ASN A 54 7.44 10.25 -10.27
C ASN A 54 7.35 9.37 -9.01
N PRO A 55 6.14 8.88 -8.62
CA PRO A 55 6.00 7.99 -7.47
C PRO A 55 6.98 6.81 -7.50
N GLN A 56 7.27 6.28 -8.68
CA GLN A 56 8.18 5.15 -8.88
C GLN A 56 9.62 5.43 -8.45
N ASP A 57 10.01 6.69 -8.36
CA ASP A 57 11.34 7.14 -7.94
C ASP A 57 11.46 7.24 -6.40
N LEU A 58 10.32 7.21 -5.69
CA LEU A 58 10.27 7.12 -4.22
C LEU A 58 10.57 5.69 -3.72
N ARG A 59 10.80 4.71 -4.61
CA ARG A 59 11.06 3.30 -4.25
C ARG A 59 12.19 3.08 -3.25
N HIS A 60 13.27 3.85 -3.36
CA HIS A 60 14.40 3.74 -2.42
C HIS A 60 14.04 4.20 -1.00
N LEU A 61 12.94 4.94 -0.84
CA LEU A 61 12.43 5.39 0.44
C LEU A 61 11.69 4.28 1.16
N CYS A 62 10.96 3.41 0.44
CA CYS A 62 10.35 2.22 1.03
C CYS A 62 11.39 1.36 1.77
N ASP A 63 12.60 1.21 1.23
CA ASP A 63 13.67 0.42 1.89
C ASP A 63 14.15 1.05 3.20
N ILE A 64 14.28 2.39 3.23
CA ILE A 64 14.69 3.14 4.42
C ILE A 64 13.55 3.15 5.46
N HIS A 65 12.31 3.35 5.03
CA HIS A 65 11.15 3.34 5.93
C HIS A 65 10.96 1.97 6.58
N MET A 66 11.09 0.90 5.79
CA MET A 66 11.06 -0.48 6.27
C MET A 66 12.18 -0.78 7.27
N GLU A 67 13.35 -0.16 7.13
CA GLU A 67 14.46 -0.32 8.06
C GLU A 67 14.23 0.42 9.38
N VAL A 68 13.70 1.64 9.35
CA VAL A 68 13.44 2.46 10.56
C VAL A 68 12.25 1.96 11.35
N LEU A 69 11.17 1.56 10.68
CA LEU A 69 9.94 1.08 11.32
C LEU A 69 9.97 -0.43 11.58
N LYS A 70 11.11 -1.08 11.31
CA LYS A 70 11.34 -2.49 11.61
C LYS A 70 11.17 -2.75 13.10
N GLY A 71 10.12 -3.48 13.46
CA GLY A 71 9.78 -3.82 14.85
C GLY A 71 8.63 -3.02 15.46
N GLU A 72 8.15 -1.94 14.83
CA GLU A 72 6.90 -1.28 15.26
C GLU A 72 5.69 -2.22 15.09
N LEU A 73 5.67 -2.96 13.98
CA LEU A 73 4.63 -3.98 13.75
C LEU A 73 4.69 -5.10 14.80
N ASP A 74 5.88 -5.50 15.24
CA ASP A 74 6.03 -6.51 16.31
C ASP A 74 5.49 -5.99 17.64
N LYS A 75 5.75 -4.71 17.97
CA LYS A 75 5.17 -4.07 19.17
C LYS A 75 3.64 -4.05 19.09
N ILE A 76 3.06 -3.79 17.93
CA ILE A 76 1.61 -3.85 17.74
C ILE A 76 1.09 -5.28 17.95
N LYS A 77 1.71 -6.28 17.31
CA LYS A 77 1.32 -7.69 17.45
C LYS A 77 1.38 -8.17 18.91
N THR A 78 2.18 -7.57 19.78
CA THR A 78 2.15 -7.87 21.23
C THR A 78 0.98 -7.22 22.00
N LYS A 79 0.38 -6.15 21.46
CA LYS A 79 -0.72 -5.41 22.08
C LYS A 79 -2.10 -5.93 21.67
N ILE A 80 -2.17 -6.71 20.58
CA ILE A 80 -3.42 -7.25 20.03
C ILE A 80 -3.37 -8.78 20.03
N GLY A 81 -4.53 -9.42 20.21
CA GLY A 81 -4.65 -10.88 20.17
C GLY A 81 -5.19 -11.39 18.84
N PRO A 82 -5.10 -12.71 18.57
CA PRO A 82 -5.71 -13.34 17.41
C PRO A 82 -7.19 -12.97 17.28
N GLY A 83 -7.62 -12.64 16.06
CA GLY A 83 -9.02 -12.29 15.77
C GLY A 83 -9.42 -10.88 16.19
N HIS A 84 -8.45 -10.04 16.56
CA HIS A 84 -8.62 -8.59 16.61
C HIS A 84 -8.77 -8.02 15.19
N VAL A 85 -9.45 -6.88 15.04
CA VAL A 85 -9.70 -6.26 13.72
C VAL A 85 -8.38 -5.97 12.99
N VAL A 86 -7.46 -5.28 13.66
CA VAL A 86 -6.12 -4.98 13.12
C VAL A 86 -5.29 -6.23 12.84
N ASP A 87 -5.44 -7.30 13.62
CA ASP A 87 -4.74 -8.57 13.39
C ASP A 87 -5.20 -9.19 12.05
N THR A 88 -6.51 -9.13 11.79
CA THR A 88 -7.09 -9.58 10.52
C THR A 88 -6.60 -8.74 9.34
N PHE A 89 -6.53 -7.43 9.50
CA PHE A 89 -6.02 -6.53 8.45
C PHE A 89 -4.55 -6.83 8.12
N ILE A 90 -3.69 -6.99 9.12
CA ILE A 90 -2.28 -7.34 8.92
C ILE A 90 -2.15 -8.71 8.22
N ALA A 91 -2.96 -9.69 8.60
CA ALA A 91 -2.93 -11.01 7.96
C ALA A 91 -3.35 -10.96 6.48
N GLU A 92 -4.31 -10.10 6.14
CA GLU A 92 -4.72 -9.86 4.75
C GLU A 92 -3.63 -9.12 3.96
N HIS A 93 -2.92 -8.17 4.58
CA HIS A 93 -1.76 -7.51 3.98
C HIS A 93 -0.67 -8.49 3.57
N GLU A 94 -0.37 -9.48 4.40
CA GLU A 94 0.61 -10.53 4.08
C GLU A 94 0.22 -11.28 2.79
N LYS A 95 -1.08 -11.53 2.56
CA LYS A 95 -1.58 -12.13 1.31
C LYS A 95 -1.49 -11.18 0.13
N ILE A 96 -1.91 -9.93 0.30
CA ILE A 96 -1.89 -8.91 -0.76
C ILE A 96 -0.44 -8.69 -1.25
N LEU A 97 0.52 -8.58 -0.34
CA LEU A 97 1.95 -8.47 -0.69
C LEU A 97 2.46 -9.67 -1.50
N GLY A 98 1.97 -10.87 -1.21
CA GLY A 98 2.22 -12.07 -2.00
C GLY A 98 1.71 -11.93 -3.44
N PHE A 99 0.45 -11.51 -3.61
CA PHE A 99 -0.14 -11.28 -4.94
C PHE A 99 0.57 -10.17 -5.72
N LEU A 100 1.06 -9.12 -5.05
CA LEU A 100 1.85 -8.08 -5.71
C LEU A 100 3.18 -8.59 -6.24
N THR A 101 3.83 -9.50 -5.50
CA THR A 101 5.06 -10.16 -5.96
C THR A 101 4.79 -11.05 -7.16
N GLU A 102 3.69 -11.82 -7.13
CA GLU A 102 3.25 -12.63 -8.26
C GLU A 102 2.93 -11.77 -9.49
N LEU A 103 2.27 -10.61 -9.31
CA LEU A 103 1.98 -9.66 -10.38
C LEU A 103 3.26 -9.12 -11.04
N GLU A 104 4.30 -8.80 -10.27
CA GLU A 104 5.60 -8.39 -10.83
C GLU A 104 6.22 -9.48 -11.70
N GLU A 105 6.22 -10.73 -11.21
CA GLU A 105 6.78 -11.87 -11.93
C GLU A 105 6.02 -12.16 -13.23
N ILE A 106 4.68 -12.12 -13.19
CA ILE A 106 3.83 -12.29 -14.36
C ILE A 106 4.10 -11.19 -15.38
N ASN A 107 4.10 -9.92 -14.94
CA ASN A 107 4.40 -8.79 -15.83
C ASN A 107 5.78 -8.96 -16.48
N PHE A 108 6.80 -9.33 -15.71
CA PHE A 108 8.15 -9.57 -16.25
C PHE A 108 8.18 -10.63 -17.35
N LYS A 109 7.41 -11.72 -17.20
CA LYS A 109 7.27 -12.76 -18.24
C LYS A 109 6.56 -12.21 -19.48
N ILE A 110 5.43 -11.50 -19.31
CA ILE A 110 4.70 -10.84 -20.41
C ILE A 110 5.62 -9.89 -21.19
N GLN A 111 6.46 -9.11 -20.49
CA GLN A 111 7.41 -8.19 -21.12
C GLN A 111 8.49 -8.90 -21.96
N LYS A 112 8.78 -10.17 -21.69
CA LYS A 112 9.72 -10.99 -22.47
C LYS A 112 9.08 -11.75 -23.63
N SER A 113 7.76 -11.81 -23.70
CA SER A 113 7.05 -12.53 -24.76
C SER A 113 7.02 -11.72 -26.06
N GLU A 114 7.10 -12.43 -27.18
CA GLU A 114 7.12 -11.86 -28.54
C GLU A 114 5.72 -11.65 -29.11
N SER A 115 4.75 -12.47 -28.69
CA SER A 115 3.35 -12.35 -29.12
C SER A 115 2.34 -12.74 -28.02
N TYR A 116 1.07 -12.39 -28.21
CA TYR A 116 -0.01 -12.79 -27.31
C TYR A 116 -0.15 -14.32 -27.25
N GLU A 117 -0.05 -15.01 -28.39
CA GLU A 117 -0.15 -16.47 -28.49
C GLU A 117 0.93 -17.18 -27.66
N SER A 118 2.13 -16.58 -27.58
CA SER A 118 3.23 -17.08 -26.74
C SER A 118 3.10 -16.74 -25.25
N SER A 119 2.10 -15.93 -24.87
CA SER A 119 1.89 -15.44 -23.50
C SER A 119 0.49 -15.72 -22.94
N ILE A 120 -0.29 -16.59 -23.58
CA ILE A 120 -1.67 -16.91 -23.17
C ILE A 120 -1.72 -17.32 -21.69
N LYS A 121 -0.76 -18.16 -21.25
CA LYS A 121 -0.68 -18.63 -19.87
C LYS A 121 -0.44 -17.48 -18.89
N GLU A 122 0.48 -16.59 -19.20
CA GLU A 122 0.79 -15.42 -18.36
C GLU A 122 -0.41 -14.46 -18.28
N PHE A 123 -1.20 -14.30 -19.35
CA PHE A 123 -2.43 -13.51 -19.30
C PHE A 123 -3.55 -14.20 -18.51
N GLU A 124 -3.62 -15.53 -18.51
CA GLU A 124 -4.52 -16.29 -17.64
C GLU A 124 -4.13 -16.15 -16.17
N GLU A 125 -2.84 -16.27 -15.84
CA GLU A 125 -2.30 -16.00 -14.51
C GLU A 125 -2.55 -14.54 -14.09
N LEU A 126 -2.36 -13.58 -14.99
CA LEU A 126 -2.63 -12.16 -14.75
C LEU A 126 -4.09 -11.91 -14.35
N LYS A 127 -5.05 -12.57 -15.02
CA LYS A 127 -6.48 -12.47 -14.71
C LYS A 127 -6.79 -13.02 -13.31
N ILE A 128 -6.15 -14.11 -12.92
CA ILE A 128 -6.34 -14.71 -11.59
C ILE A 128 -5.76 -13.80 -10.51
N VAL A 129 -4.50 -13.35 -10.66
CA VAL A 129 -3.85 -12.52 -9.65
C VAL A 129 -4.55 -11.16 -9.48
N ILE A 130 -5.02 -10.55 -10.57
CA ILE A 130 -5.74 -9.27 -10.48
C ILE A 130 -7.12 -9.43 -9.84
N ASP A 131 -7.78 -10.57 -10.01
CA ASP A 131 -9.03 -10.88 -9.31
C ASP A 131 -8.80 -11.02 -7.80
N ASN A 132 -7.71 -11.67 -7.38
CA ASN A 132 -7.33 -11.72 -5.96
C ASN A 132 -7.04 -10.31 -5.41
N ILE A 133 -6.30 -9.47 -6.15
CA ILE A 133 -6.00 -8.09 -5.73
C ILE A 133 -7.28 -7.22 -5.68
N LEU A 134 -8.25 -7.47 -6.57
CA LEU A 134 -9.56 -6.79 -6.55
C LEU A 134 -10.46 -7.26 -5.43
N ASP A 135 -10.32 -8.49 -4.94
CA ASP A 135 -11.09 -8.95 -3.79
C ASP A 135 -10.63 -8.27 -2.48
N ALA A 136 -9.41 -7.70 -2.45
CA ALA A 136 -8.95 -6.82 -1.38
C ALA A 136 -9.84 -5.58 -1.18
N GLU A 137 -10.76 -5.25 -2.10
CA GLU A 137 -11.70 -4.13 -1.89
C GLU A 137 -12.58 -4.30 -0.64
N LYS A 138 -12.83 -5.52 -0.16
CA LYS A 138 -13.52 -5.73 1.12
C LYS A 138 -12.66 -5.36 2.33
N HIS A 139 -11.33 -5.47 2.22
CA HIS A 139 -10.40 -4.95 3.21
C HIS A 139 -10.54 -3.43 3.29
N HIS A 140 -10.36 -2.78 2.13
CA HIS A 140 -10.42 -1.32 1.99
C HIS A 140 -11.75 -0.75 2.51
N LEU A 141 -12.86 -1.42 2.23
CA LEU A 141 -14.18 -1.02 2.74
C LEU A 141 -14.30 -1.12 4.26
N ARG A 142 -13.71 -2.15 4.89
CA ARG A 142 -13.71 -2.28 6.37
C ARG A 142 -12.86 -1.19 7.00
N GLU A 143 -11.72 -0.86 6.41
CA GLU A 143 -10.94 0.27 6.87
C GLU A 143 -11.71 1.58 6.72
N GLU A 144 -12.21 1.84 5.53
CA GLU A 144 -12.94 3.05 5.18
C GLU A 144 -14.20 3.27 6.03
N GLN A 145 -15.01 2.24 6.25
CA GLN A 145 -16.32 2.39 6.90
C GLN A 145 -16.29 2.10 8.41
N VAL A 146 -15.20 1.51 8.90
CA VAL A 146 -15.08 1.11 10.31
C VAL A 146 -13.88 1.79 10.95
N LEU A 147 -12.66 1.39 10.60
CA LEU A 147 -11.44 1.91 11.25
C LEU A 147 -11.31 3.43 11.10
N PHE A 148 -11.44 3.93 9.88
CA PHE A 148 -11.23 5.34 9.58
C PHE A 148 -12.32 6.19 10.22
N SER A 149 -13.58 5.74 10.21
CA SER A 149 -14.67 6.43 10.90
C SER A 149 -14.40 6.57 12.40
N GLU A 150 -13.92 5.51 13.07
CA GLU A 150 -13.57 5.57 14.49
C GLU A 150 -12.37 6.50 14.76
N MET A 151 -11.38 6.53 13.87
CA MET A 151 -10.24 7.45 13.96
C MET A 151 -10.68 8.90 13.75
N GLU A 152 -11.58 9.16 12.80
CA GLU A 152 -12.11 10.48 12.46
C GLU A 152 -12.96 11.08 13.61
N ASP A 153 -13.77 10.26 14.28
CA ASP A 153 -14.51 10.65 15.49
C ASP A 153 -13.57 11.15 16.60
N ARG A 154 -12.36 10.58 16.65
CA ARG A 154 -11.26 10.97 17.54
C ARG A 154 -10.36 12.06 16.95
N LYS A 155 -10.81 12.74 15.90
CA LYS A 155 -10.16 13.88 15.22
C LYS A 155 -8.88 13.53 14.45
N ILE A 156 -8.64 12.24 14.17
CA ILE A 156 -7.54 11.79 13.31
C ILE A 156 -8.07 11.70 11.88
N THR A 157 -8.13 12.84 11.19
CA THR A 157 -8.82 13.00 9.88
C THR A 157 -7.86 13.18 8.70
N GLY A 158 -6.64 13.67 8.94
CA GLY A 158 -5.64 13.88 7.90
C GLY A 158 -5.20 12.58 7.23
N PRO A 159 -4.68 11.61 8.01
CA PRO A 159 -4.24 10.32 7.46
C PRO A 159 -5.38 9.57 6.75
N THR A 160 -6.55 9.44 7.37
CA THR A 160 -7.67 8.68 6.80
C THR A 160 -8.15 9.24 5.46
N ARG A 161 -8.12 10.56 5.29
CA ARG A 161 -8.44 11.21 4.02
C ARG A 161 -7.46 10.84 2.91
N ILE A 162 -6.15 10.82 3.21
CA ILE A 162 -5.13 10.45 2.23
C ILE A 162 -5.28 8.98 1.82
N MET A 163 -5.48 8.09 2.80
CA MET A 163 -5.67 6.66 2.51
C MET A 163 -6.87 6.40 1.60
N ARG A 164 -7.99 7.11 1.80
CA ARG A 164 -9.16 7.03 0.89
C ARG A 164 -8.84 7.47 -0.54
N MET A 165 -8.06 8.53 -0.71
CA MET A 165 -7.65 8.99 -2.04
C MET A 165 -6.79 7.93 -2.74
N GLU A 166 -5.83 7.35 -2.02
CA GLU A 166 -5.00 6.25 -2.53
C GLU A 166 -5.85 5.01 -2.87
N HIS A 167 -6.85 4.67 -2.05
CA HIS A 167 -7.82 3.60 -2.35
C HIS A 167 -8.55 3.84 -3.68
N ASP A 168 -9.06 5.05 -3.92
CA ASP A 168 -9.80 5.36 -5.14
C ASP A 168 -8.92 5.23 -6.39
N ASP A 169 -7.69 5.75 -6.34
CA ASP A 169 -6.72 5.64 -7.44
C ASP A 169 -6.33 4.18 -7.70
N LEU A 170 -6.02 3.42 -6.65
CA LEU A 170 -5.69 2.00 -6.75
C LEU A 170 -6.86 1.19 -7.30
N ARG A 171 -8.09 1.44 -6.84
CA ARG A 171 -9.32 0.78 -7.30
C ARG A 171 -9.54 1.01 -8.80
N ALA A 172 -9.30 2.21 -9.30
CA ALA A 172 -9.37 2.51 -10.72
C ALA A 172 -8.31 1.75 -11.53
N LYS A 173 -7.06 1.70 -11.04
CA LYS A 173 -5.94 1.02 -11.71
C LYS A 173 -6.11 -0.49 -11.73
N LYS A 174 -6.54 -1.11 -10.62
CA LYS A 174 -6.84 -2.55 -10.55
C LYS A 174 -7.90 -2.96 -11.59
N LYS A 175 -8.99 -2.19 -11.69
CA LYS A 175 -10.05 -2.41 -12.70
C LYS A 175 -9.53 -2.25 -14.12
N PHE A 176 -8.69 -1.24 -14.36
CA PHE A 176 -8.09 -1.03 -15.68
C PHE A 176 -7.18 -2.19 -16.09
N LEU A 177 -6.32 -2.67 -15.20
CA LEU A 177 -5.45 -3.82 -15.47
C LEU A 177 -6.26 -5.08 -15.81
N LYS A 178 -7.33 -5.35 -15.06
CA LYS A 178 -8.25 -6.45 -15.36
C LYS A 178 -8.86 -6.34 -16.76
N GLN A 179 -9.37 -5.16 -17.12
CA GLN A 179 -9.96 -4.93 -18.44
C GLN A 179 -8.95 -5.12 -19.59
N ILE A 180 -7.70 -4.70 -19.39
CA ILE A 180 -6.63 -4.92 -20.38
C ILE A 180 -6.34 -6.42 -20.51
N ALA A 181 -6.22 -7.13 -19.39
CA ALA A 181 -5.94 -8.57 -19.40
C ALA A 181 -7.06 -9.39 -20.09
N GLU A 182 -8.32 -9.01 -19.90
CA GLU A 182 -9.48 -9.64 -20.55
C GLU A 182 -9.51 -9.40 -22.06
N LYS A 183 -9.14 -8.20 -22.51
CA LYS A 183 -9.19 -7.79 -23.94
C LYS A 183 -7.87 -7.99 -24.68
N ALA A 184 -6.86 -8.56 -24.04
CA ALA A 184 -5.50 -8.63 -24.57
C ALA A 184 -5.42 -9.30 -25.95
N SER A 185 -6.27 -10.30 -26.22
CA SER A 185 -6.33 -11.00 -27.52
C SER A 185 -6.89 -10.18 -28.68
N GLU A 186 -7.62 -9.10 -28.39
CA GLU A 186 -8.32 -8.27 -29.37
C GLU A 186 -7.54 -7.00 -29.73
N LEU A 187 -6.46 -6.72 -29.01
CA LEU A 187 -5.71 -5.47 -29.05
C LEU A 187 -4.33 -5.67 -29.67
N ASN A 188 -3.69 -4.56 -30.06
CA ASN A 188 -2.30 -4.59 -30.49
C ASN A 188 -1.41 -5.05 -29.32
N PHE A 189 -0.68 -6.15 -29.50
CA PHE A 189 0.09 -6.76 -28.42
C PHE A 189 1.15 -5.83 -27.82
N LYS A 190 1.80 -4.98 -28.64
CA LYS A 190 2.80 -4.03 -28.15
C LYS A 190 2.15 -3.00 -27.22
N GLU A 191 1.00 -2.45 -27.60
CA GLU A 191 0.26 -1.51 -26.76
C GLU A 191 -0.26 -2.17 -25.47
N VAL A 192 -0.67 -3.44 -25.55
CA VAL A 192 -1.08 -4.21 -24.37
C VAL A 192 0.09 -4.35 -23.41
N LYS A 193 1.28 -4.73 -23.89
CA LYS A 193 2.48 -4.86 -23.07
C LYS A 193 2.82 -3.57 -22.33
N GLU A 194 2.82 -2.43 -23.03
CA GLU A 194 3.10 -1.12 -22.45
C GLU A 194 2.07 -0.78 -21.35
N LYS A 195 0.78 -0.94 -21.65
CA LYS A 195 -0.30 -0.66 -20.68
C LYS A 195 -0.28 -1.58 -19.46
N VAL A 196 0.01 -2.87 -19.66
CA VAL A 196 0.16 -3.84 -18.57
C VAL A 196 1.36 -3.46 -17.71
N ASP A 197 2.50 -3.13 -18.32
CA ASP A 197 3.72 -2.78 -17.60
C ASP A 197 3.53 -1.55 -16.71
N ASP A 198 3.02 -0.46 -17.30
CA ASP A 198 2.78 0.80 -16.59
C ASP A 198 1.79 0.61 -15.44
N THR A 199 0.69 -0.12 -15.70
CA THR A 199 -0.36 -0.30 -14.71
C THR A 199 0.05 -1.26 -13.60
N ALA A 200 0.73 -2.37 -13.93
CA ALA A 200 1.23 -3.32 -12.94
C ALA A 200 2.27 -2.67 -12.04
N LYS A 201 3.26 -1.96 -12.61
CA LYS A 201 4.27 -1.22 -11.83
C LYS A 201 3.63 -0.18 -10.91
N TYR A 202 2.62 0.54 -11.39
CA TYR A 202 1.88 1.49 -10.56
C TYR A 202 1.20 0.79 -9.37
N ILE A 203 0.42 -0.28 -9.62
CA ILE A 203 -0.30 -0.99 -8.55
C ILE A 203 0.67 -1.55 -7.53
N VAL A 204 1.72 -2.23 -7.99
CA VAL A 204 2.72 -2.86 -7.12
C VAL A 204 3.39 -1.83 -6.22
N PHE A 205 3.86 -0.72 -6.80
CA PHE A 205 4.54 0.31 -6.03
C PHE A 205 3.59 0.94 -5.00
N ASN A 206 2.46 1.49 -5.46
CA ASN A 206 1.58 2.27 -4.60
C ASN A 206 0.88 1.38 -3.55
N LEU A 207 0.49 0.15 -3.86
CA LEU A 207 -0.16 -0.71 -2.87
C LEU A 207 0.82 -1.25 -1.82
N ARG A 208 2.10 -1.47 -2.16
CA ARG A 208 3.13 -1.80 -1.15
C ARG A 208 3.37 -0.64 -0.20
N ASP A 209 3.51 0.56 -0.75
CA ASP A 209 3.69 1.78 0.01
C ASP A 209 2.48 2.08 0.91
N HIS A 210 1.27 1.88 0.37
CA HIS A 210 0.03 2.02 1.12
C HIS A 210 -0.06 1.07 2.31
N ILE A 211 0.16 -0.23 2.08
CA ILE A 211 0.19 -1.26 3.15
C ILE A 211 1.25 -0.94 4.20
N PHE A 212 2.38 -0.38 3.77
CA PHE A 212 3.41 0.07 4.69
C PHE A 212 2.89 1.20 5.60
N LYS A 213 2.27 2.24 5.03
CA LYS A 213 1.65 3.31 5.81
C LYS A 213 0.61 2.76 6.79
N GLU A 214 -0.17 1.78 6.40
CA GLU A 214 -1.17 1.18 7.29
C GLU A 214 -0.53 0.47 8.47
N ASN A 215 0.33 -0.50 8.17
CA ASN A 215 0.94 -1.38 9.17
C ASN A 215 1.78 -0.62 10.20
N TYR A 216 2.53 0.38 9.75
CA TYR A 216 3.55 1.03 10.57
C TYR A 216 3.17 2.42 11.08
N ILE A 217 2.05 2.99 10.59
CA ILE A 217 1.65 4.37 10.90
C ILE A 217 0.21 4.39 11.40
N LEU A 218 -0.71 3.96 10.54
CA LEU A 218 -2.13 4.13 10.76
C LEU A 218 -2.65 3.22 11.87
N TYR A 219 -2.32 1.93 11.80
CA TYR A 219 -2.72 0.94 12.80
C TYR A 219 -2.13 1.20 14.19
N PRO A 220 -0.82 1.52 14.36
CA PRO A 220 -0.33 1.92 15.68
C PRO A 220 -1.03 3.16 16.20
N THR A 221 -1.26 4.17 15.35
CA THR A 221 -2.01 5.38 15.74
C THR A 221 -3.43 5.04 16.20
N ALA A 222 -4.12 4.14 15.50
CA ALA A 222 -5.46 3.69 15.87
C ALA A 222 -5.48 2.98 17.23
N ILE A 223 -4.56 2.05 17.47
CA ILE A 223 -4.41 1.33 18.75
C ILE A 223 -4.03 2.29 19.89
N GLU A 224 -3.29 3.35 19.57
CA GLU A 224 -2.98 4.38 20.55
C GLU A 224 -4.19 5.25 20.89
N ALA A 225 -5.03 5.59 19.92
CA ALA A 225 -6.20 6.44 20.12
C ALA A 225 -7.43 5.71 20.68
N ILE A 226 -7.63 4.44 20.31
CA ILE A 226 -8.81 3.63 20.64
C ILE A 226 -8.44 2.68 21.79
N LYS A 227 -8.68 3.13 23.03
CA LYS A 227 -8.34 2.38 24.26
C LYS A 227 -9.41 1.42 24.75
N ASP A 228 -10.65 1.62 24.33
CA ASP A 228 -11.80 0.84 24.81
C ASP A 228 -11.98 -0.43 23.98
N ASN A 229 -11.93 -1.59 24.64
CA ASN A 229 -12.11 -2.90 24.01
C ASN A 229 -13.53 -3.10 23.49
N GLU A 230 -14.55 -2.46 24.08
CA GLU A 230 -15.92 -2.58 23.58
C GLU A 230 -16.07 -1.93 22.20
N ILE A 231 -15.28 -0.89 21.92
CA ILE A 231 -15.26 -0.24 20.60
C ILE A 231 -14.60 -1.17 19.58
N TRP A 232 -13.51 -1.84 19.93
CA TRP A 232 -12.91 -2.85 19.05
C TRP A 232 -13.84 -4.04 18.78
N ASN A 233 -14.62 -4.46 19.78
CA ASN A 233 -15.65 -5.50 19.60
C ASN A 233 -16.78 -5.03 18.68
N ASP A 234 -17.20 -3.77 18.81
CA ASP A 234 -18.18 -3.15 17.92
C ASP A 234 -17.69 -3.08 16.47
N MET A 235 -16.45 -2.60 16.29
CA MET A 235 -15.79 -2.54 14.99
C MET A 235 -15.71 -3.92 14.35
N LYS A 236 -15.35 -4.96 15.12
CA LYS A 236 -15.33 -6.33 14.61
C LYS A 236 -16.69 -6.74 14.05
N ARG A 237 -17.78 -6.48 14.77
CA ARG A 237 -19.14 -6.78 14.31
C ARG A 237 -19.49 -6.04 13.02
N ARG A 238 -19.14 -4.74 12.91
CA ARG A 238 -19.34 -3.95 11.68
C ARG A 238 -18.49 -4.47 10.52
N CYS A 239 -17.28 -4.94 10.79
CA CYS A 239 -16.44 -5.62 9.80
C CYS A 239 -17.09 -6.94 9.32
N ASP A 240 -17.68 -7.72 10.23
CA ASP A 240 -18.39 -8.95 9.88
C ASP A 240 -19.59 -8.68 8.96
N GLU A 241 -20.29 -7.56 9.17
CA GLU A 241 -21.42 -7.13 8.31
C GLU A 241 -20.97 -6.74 6.88
N ILE A 242 -19.77 -6.18 6.73
CA ILE A 242 -19.18 -5.87 5.41
C ILE A 242 -18.66 -7.14 4.74
N GLY A 243 -18.10 -8.06 5.53
CA GLY A 243 -17.50 -9.30 5.07
C GLY A 243 -16.01 -9.20 4.77
N TYR A 244 -15.43 -10.35 4.43
CA TYR A 244 -13.99 -10.57 4.35
C TYR A 244 -13.53 -10.95 2.94
N CYS A 245 -12.25 -10.72 2.65
CA CYS A 245 -11.61 -11.19 1.44
C CYS A 245 -11.66 -12.73 1.40
N GLY A 246 -11.78 -13.32 0.22
CA GLY A 246 -11.75 -14.77 0.00
C GLY A 246 -10.41 -15.41 0.35
N PHE A 247 -9.35 -14.60 0.56
CA PHE A 247 -8.06 -15.03 1.07
C PHE A 247 -7.82 -14.66 2.54
N THR A 248 -8.81 -14.07 3.22
CA THR A 248 -8.73 -13.81 4.66
C THR A 248 -8.54 -15.15 5.38
N PRO A 249 -7.50 -15.30 6.21
CA PRO A 249 -7.27 -16.54 6.94
C PRO A 249 -8.46 -16.88 7.86
N GLU A 250 -8.84 -18.15 7.91
CA GLU A 250 -9.77 -18.63 8.93
C GLU A 250 -9.06 -18.58 10.29
N ILE A 251 -9.64 -17.83 11.23
CA ILE A 251 -9.15 -17.68 12.61
C ILE A 251 -9.96 -18.57 13.54
#